data_AF-A0A653TT64-F1
#
_entry.id   AF-A0A653TT64-F1
#
_cell.length_a   1.000
_cell.length_b   1.000
_cell.length_c   1.000
_cell.angle_alpha   90.00
_cell.angle_beta   90.00
_cell.angle_gamma   90.00
#
_symmetry.space_group_name_H-M   'P 1'
#
loop_
_entity.id
_entity.type
_entity.pdbx_description
1 polymer ?
#
loop_
_entity_poly.entity_id
_entity_poly.type
_entity_poly.pdbx_seq_one_letter_code
_entity_poly.pdbx_strand_id
1 'polypeptide(L)'
;MAGLWARSSVTAKVVTGVAVVAVVAVAAGATGVAVAQSGGSDDRDRATVVRVIDGDTIDADVNGEIQRVRLLNVDTPETKHPEKPVQCLGPEATAFLEELLAPGEQIELVYDVERTDRYDRTLAGVYKDDSLINADVAEAGLGVAVLYEPNDRFYPEVLEAQERAEEAGKGLHDAAVECTVPALAEALPPLEDLPAAIPADAAGVAAALAAAAPVIAAGEALGAALDLVESGGHVVLSRAYGGLAPELRKRSDVALPAAVAYQQELLAKEAELAEEARVAAEKAAQEKLAAEKAAAEKKAAEERAVAEQKAAEERAAEEARQAEQDRAAEAERQEAEAERQADRARERENARQAERNHSNERQPETPRRQPPSNSGYGTDADFPGYTGPRCYAPGGQAWKPC
;
A
#
# COMPACT_ATOMS: atom_id res chain seq x y z
N MET A 1 -10.64 27.39 -112.57
CA MET A 1 -9.21 27.58 -112.25
C MET A 1 -8.43 26.43 -112.86
N ALA A 2 -7.20 26.70 -113.34
CA ALA A 2 -6.27 25.68 -113.81
C ALA A 2 -5.77 24.81 -112.63
N GLY A 3 -5.11 23.67 -112.82
CA GLY A 3 -4.72 23.01 -114.07
C GLY A 3 -3.76 21.86 -113.77
N LEU A 4 -3.96 20.75 -114.46
CA LEU A 4 -3.12 19.54 -114.44
C LEU A 4 -1.69 19.87 -114.93
N TRP A 5 -0.63 19.30 -114.32
CA TRP A 5 0.47 18.58 -115.03
C TRP A 5 1.61 18.13 -114.11
N ALA A 6 2.27 17.04 -114.53
CA ALA A 6 3.40 16.40 -113.86
C ALA A 6 4.76 16.92 -114.34
N ARG A 7 5.86 16.46 -113.71
CA ARG A 7 7.06 16.04 -114.47
C ARG A 7 8.05 15.18 -113.68
N SER A 8 8.67 14.24 -114.41
CA SER A 8 9.68 13.27 -113.95
C SER A 8 11.08 13.65 -114.45
N SER A 9 12.12 13.22 -113.71
CA SER A 9 13.51 12.98 -114.15
C SER A 9 14.30 12.49 -112.93
N VAL A 10 14.99 11.35 -112.84
CA VAL A 10 15.77 10.49 -113.79
C VAL A 10 17.04 11.13 -114.33
N THR A 11 18.17 10.79 -113.68
CA THR A 11 19.59 10.69 -114.12
C THR A 11 20.39 10.22 -112.88
N ALA A 12 21.60 9.64 -112.86
CA ALA A 12 22.58 9.07 -113.82
C ALA A 12 23.69 8.36 -112.95
N LYS A 13 24.60 7.46 -113.37
CA LYS A 13 24.86 6.65 -114.59
C LYS A 13 26.06 5.69 -114.30
N VAL A 14 25.97 4.38 -114.65
CA VAL A 14 27.10 3.53 -115.17
C VAL A 14 28.21 3.21 -114.12
N VAL A 15 28.94 2.08 -114.04
CA VAL A 15 29.71 1.27 -115.01
C VAL A 15 29.76 -0.23 -114.57
N THR A 16 29.40 -1.12 -115.49
CA THR A 16 30.12 -2.30 -116.01
C THR A 16 31.35 -2.90 -115.26
N GLY A 17 31.53 -4.22 -115.35
CA GLY A 17 32.87 -4.82 -115.54
C GLY A 17 33.34 -5.89 -114.55
N VAL A 18 33.29 -7.15 -115.00
CA VAL A 18 33.88 -8.35 -114.39
C VAL A 18 35.37 -8.18 -114.04
N ALA A 19 35.79 -8.67 -112.86
CA ALA A 19 37.17 -9.11 -112.61
C ALA A 19 37.22 -10.33 -111.68
N VAL A 20 37.96 -11.36 -112.11
CA VAL A 20 38.23 -12.63 -111.42
C VAL A 20 39.25 -12.44 -110.30
N VAL A 21 39.18 -13.23 -109.21
CA VAL A 21 40.30 -13.98 -108.60
C VAL A 21 39.77 -14.88 -107.47
N ALA A 22 40.28 -16.12 -107.41
CA ALA A 22 39.91 -17.12 -106.41
C ALA A 22 40.68 -16.92 -105.09
N VAL A 23 40.05 -17.25 -103.96
CA VAL A 23 40.75 -17.46 -102.67
C VAL A 23 40.31 -18.78 -102.05
N VAL A 24 41.23 -19.75 -102.17
CA VAL A 24 41.62 -20.78 -101.19
C VAL A 24 40.62 -21.15 -100.10
N ALA A 25 40.24 -22.43 -100.09
CA ALA A 25 39.63 -23.07 -98.93
C ALA A 25 40.62 -23.11 -97.75
N VAL A 26 40.29 -22.41 -96.66
CA VAL A 26 40.91 -22.63 -95.35
C VAL A 26 40.01 -23.57 -94.57
N ALA A 27 40.51 -24.77 -94.28
CA ALA A 27 39.82 -25.70 -93.40
C ALA A 27 39.71 -25.07 -92.00
N ALA A 28 38.49 -24.87 -91.53
CA ALA A 28 38.24 -24.44 -90.16
C ALA A 28 38.60 -25.58 -89.20
N GLY A 29 39.86 -25.60 -88.76
CA GLY A 29 40.27 -26.39 -87.61
C GLY A 29 39.49 -25.90 -86.40
N ALA A 30 38.61 -26.74 -85.87
CA ALA A 30 37.89 -26.46 -84.63
C ALA A 30 38.86 -26.53 -83.45
N THR A 31 39.63 -25.45 -83.23
CA THR A 31 40.26 -25.19 -81.94
C THR A 31 39.13 -24.95 -80.95
N GLY A 32 38.77 -25.99 -80.20
CA GLY A 32 37.88 -25.88 -79.07
C GLY A 32 38.48 -24.88 -78.08
N VAL A 33 37.93 -23.67 -78.07
CA VAL A 33 38.15 -22.73 -76.97
C VAL A 33 37.47 -23.36 -75.78
N ALA A 34 38.25 -24.03 -74.93
CA ALA A 34 37.81 -24.40 -73.61
C ALA A 34 37.54 -23.09 -72.86
N VAL A 35 36.28 -22.68 -72.85
CA VAL A 35 35.78 -21.66 -71.93
C VAL A 35 35.92 -22.28 -70.56
N ALA A 36 37.04 -22.02 -69.91
CA ALA A 36 37.22 -22.33 -68.50
C ALA A 36 36.16 -21.53 -67.75
N GLN A 37 35.09 -22.22 -67.35
CA GLN A 37 34.17 -21.66 -66.38
C GLN A 37 34.98 -21.48 -65.10
N SER A 38 35.29 -20.22 -64.79
CA SER A 38 35.76 -19.82 -63.47
C SER A 38 34.59 -19.94 -62.50
N GLY A 39 34.23 -21.19 -62.17
CA GLY A 39 33.55 -21.46 -60.91
C GLY A 39 34.52 -21.02 -59.83
N GLY A 40 34.21 -19.89 -59.17
CA GLY A 40 34.85 -19.58 -57.92
C GLY A 40 34.52 -20.72 -56.97
N SER A 41 35.52 -21.52 -56.63
CA SER A 41 35.39 -22.43 -55.50
C SER A 41 35.23 -21.56 -54.27
N ASP A 42 34.07 -21.63 -53.63
CA ASP A 42 33.92 -21.15 -52.26
C ASP A 42 34.94 -21.89 -51.42
N ASP A 43 36.02 -21.19 -51.04
CA ASP A 43 37.06 -21.74 -50.20
C ASP A 43 36.51 -21.75 -48.78
N ARG A 44 35.90 -22.88 -48.43
CA ARG A 44 35.19 -23.12 -47.17
C ARG A 44 36.16 -23.76 -46.18
N ASP A 45 36.67 -22.98 -45.23
CA ASP A 45 37.52 -23.53 -44.16
C ASP A 45 36.62 -24.28 -43.17
N ARG A 46 36.79 -25.61 -43.06
CA ARG A 46 36.06 -26.42 -42.07
C ARG A 46 36.56 -26.09 -40.66
N ALA A 47 35.61 -25.85 -39.76
CA ALA A 47 35.88 -25.60 -38.35
C ALA A 47 34.94 -26.42 -37.44
N THR A 48 35.29 -26.47 -36.15
CA THR A 48 34.46 -27.08 -35.11
C THR A 48 34.09 -26.02 -34.08
N VAL A 49 32.80 -25.90 -33.74
CA VAL A 49 32.37 -24.92 -32.73
C VAL A 49 32.96 -25.29 -31.36
N VAL A 50 33.67 -24.36 -30.72
CA VAL A 50 34.18 -24.54 -29.35
C VAL A 50 33.16 -24.03 -28.34
N ARG A 51 32.59 -22.84 -28.60
CA ARG A 51 31.50 -22.22 -27.81
C ARG A 51 30.97 -20.97 -28.51
N VAL A 52 29.76 -20.58 -28.16
CA VAL A 52 29.23 -19.24 -28.46
C VAL A 52 29.76 -18.22 -27.45
N ILE A 53 29.88 -16.97 -27.88
CA ILE A 53 30.29 -15.83 -27.05
C ILE A 53 29.12 -14.90 -26.82
N ASP A 54 28.39 -14.54 -27.87
CA ASP A 54 27.22 -13.65 -27.89
C ASP A 54 26.47 -13.90 -29.22
N GLY A 55 25.40 -13.16 -29.52
CA GLY A 55 24.50 -13.42 -30.65
C GLY A 55 25.12 -13.36 -32.05
N ASP A 56 26.34 -12.83 -32.20
CA ASP A 56 27.05 -12.77 -33.49
C ASP A 56 28.53 -13.21 -33.41
N THR A 57 28.96 -13.78 -32.29
CA THR A 57 30.37 -14.13 -32.07
C THR A 57 30.52 -15.53 -31.48
N ILE A 58 31.43 -16.33 -32.04
CA ILE A 58 31.79 -17.68 -31.58
C ILE A 58 33.31 -17.84 -31.37
N ASP A 59 33.73 -18.81 -30.56
CA ASP A 59 35.07 -19.40 -30.66
C ASP A 59 34.94 -20.71 -31.47
N ALA A 60 35.79 -20.91 -32.48
CA ALA A 60 35.81 -22.11 -33.32
C ALA A 60 37.25 -22.63 -33.51
N ASP A 61 37.42 -23.96 -33.51
CA ASP A 61 38.69 -24.63 -33.83
C ASP A 61 38.82 -24.76 -35.35
N VAL A 62 39.79 -24.04 -35.92
CA VAL A 62 40.15 -24.06 -37.34
C VAL A 62 41.52 -24.71 -37.46
N ASN A 63 41.57 -25.96 -37.95
CA ASN A 63 42.82 -26.73 -38.16
C ASN A 63 43.71 -26.92 -36.91
N GLY A 64 43.14 -26.92 -35.70
CA GLY A 64 43.84 -27.07 -34.42
C GLY A 64 44.15 -25.75 -33.70
N GLU A 65 43.66 -24.62 -34.22
CA GLU A 65 43.80 -23.29 -33.62
C GLU A 65 42.42 -22.70 -33.29
N ILE A 66 42.22 -22.29 -32.03
CA ILE A 66 40.97 -21.67 -31.60
C ILE A 66 40.97 -20.21 -32.05
N GLN A 67 40.06 -19.87 -32.97
CA GLN A 67 39.86 -18.52 -33.48
C GLN A 67 38.55 -17.93 -32.95
N ARG A 68 38.59 -16.64 -32.61
CA ARG A 68 37.41 -15.83 -32.31
C ARG A 68 36.78 -15.37 -33.63
N VAL A 69 35.62 -15.91 -33.99
CA VAL A 69 34.91 -15.58 -35.25
C VAL A 69 33.76 -14.63 -34.96
N ARG A 70 33.71 -13.49 -35.66
CA ARG A 70 32.58 -12.56 -35.71
C ARG A 70 31.82 -12.82 -37.01
N LEU A 71 30.53 -13.12 -36.91
CA LEU A 71 29.65 -13.35 -38.05
C LEU A 71 29.55 -12.07 -38.89
N LEU A 72 29.92 -12.13 -40.17
CA LEU A 72 29.83 -10.98 -41.08
C LEU A 72 28.38 -10.54 -41.35
N ASN A 73 28.25 -9.24 -41.61
CA ASN A 73 27.03 -8.55 -42.04
C ASN A 73 25.77 -8.64 -41.16
N VAL A 74 25.83 -9.29 -39.99
CA VAL A 74 24.78 -9.27 -38.95
C VAL A 74 25.31 -8.58 -37.68
N ASP A 75 24.46 -7.85 -36.95
CA ASP A 75 24.79 -7.22 -35.65
C ASP A 75 23.64 -7.46 -34.67
N THR A 76 23.94 -8.03 -33.50
CA THR A 76 22.94 -8.46 -32.51
C THR A 76 22.88 -7.53 -31.29
N PRO A 77 21.79 -7.55 -30.51
CA PRO A 77 21.71 -6.76 -29.29
C PRO A 77 22.79 -7.20 -28.27
N GLU A 78 23.62 -6.26 -27.86
CA GLU A 78 24.80 -6.47 -27.02
C GLU A 78 24.43 -6.87 -25.57
N THR A 79 25.20 -7.80 -24.99
CA THR A 79 24.99 -8.36 -23.64
C THR A 79 26.17 -8.17 -22.67
N LYS A 80 27.37 -7.91 -23.18
CA LYS A 80 28.65 -8.06 -22.45
C LYS A 80 29.51 -6.80 -22.42
N HIS A 81 29.02 -5.68 -22.93
CA HIS A 81 29.71 -4.40 -22.87
C HIS A 81 29.76 -3.84 -21.43
N PRO A 82 30.94 -3.61 -20.83
CA PRO A 82 31.08 -3.36 -19.38
C PRO A 82 30.44 -2.06 -18.89
N GLU A 83 30.25 -1.08 -19.77
CA GLU A 83 29.71 0.26 -19.44
C GLU A 83 28.28 0.50 -19.97
N LYS A 84 27.66 -0.49 -20.63
CA LYS A 84 26.32 -0.36 -21.22
C LYS A 84 25.36 -1.37 -20.58
N PRO A 85 24.05 -1.06 -20.49
CA PRO A 85 23.05 -2.05 -20.10
C PRO A 85 22.98 -3.17 -21.15
N VAL A 86 22.53 -4.35 -20.71
CA VAL A 86 22.12 -5.44 -21.60
C VAL A 86 20.99 -4.92 -22.49
N GLN A 87 21.10 -5.14 -23.79
CA GLN A 87 20.11 -4.69 -24.78
C GLN A 87 18.95 -5.68 -24.86
N CYS A 88 17.76 -5.18 -25.22
CA CYS A 88 16.57 -6.01 -25.43
C CYS A 88 16.87 -7.13 -26.44
N LEU A 89 16.48 -8.37 -26.11
CA LEU A 89 16.73 -9.59 -26.89
C LEU A 89 18.20 -10.01 -27.08
N GLY A 90 19.16 -9.40 -26.38
CA GLY A 90 20.56 -9.82 -26.46
C GLY A 90 20.85 -11.22 -25.87
N PRO A 91 20.34 -11.55 -24.66
CA PRO A 91 20.44 -12.90 -24.12
C PRO A 91 19.77 -13.95 -25.02
N GLU A 92 18.64 -13.59 -25.61
CA GLU A 92 17.85 -14.40 -26.53
C GLU A 92 18.61 -14.63 -27.85
N ALA A 93 19.26 -13.61 -28.42
CA ALA A 93 20.15 -13.76 -29.57
C ALA A 93 21.34 -14.69 -29.29
N THR A 94 21.91 -14.60 -28.08
CA THR A 94 23.00 -15.49 -27.65
C THR A 94 22.50 -16.94 -27.52
N ALA A 95 21.35 -17.16 -26.87
CA ALA A 95 20.75 -18.48 -26.70
C ALA A 95 20.34 -19.11 -28.04
N PHE A 96 19.79 -18.32 -28.96
CA PHE A 96 19.46 -18.79 -30.31
C PHE A 96 20.70 -19.24 -31.09
N LEU A 97 21.81 -18.49 -31.00
CA LEU A 97 23.06 -18.94 -31.62
C LEU A 97 23.64 -20.19 -30.93
N GLU A 98 23.45 -20.36 -29.61
CA GLU A 98 23.80 -21.60 -28.88
C GLU A 98 22.96 -22.81 -29.31
N GLU A 99 21.68 -22.62 -29.67
CA GLU A 99 20.81 -23.66 -30.22
C GLU A 99 21.20 -24.05 -31.66
N LEU A 100 21.64 -23.08 -32.48
CA LEU A 100 22.11 -23.33 -33.85
C LEU A 100 23.53 -23.90 -33.91
N LEU A 101 24.41 -23.52 -32.99
CA LEU A 101 25.85 -23.82 -32.99
C LEU A 101 26.29 -24.40 -31.63
N ALA A 102 25.95 -25.65 -31.39
CA ALA A 102 26.34 -26.34 -30.15
C ALA A 102 27.85 -26.71 -30.15
N PRO A 103 28.53 -26.73 -28.98
CA PRO A 103 29.92 -27.16 -28.88
C PRO A 103 30.17 -28.55 -29.47
N GLY A 104 31.14 -28.65 -30.37
CA GLY A 104 31.47 -29.87 -31.11
C GLY A 104 30.77 -30.02 -32.46
N GLU A 105 29.88 -29.11 -32.85
CA GLU A 105 29.28 -29.13 -34.19
C GLU A 105 30.27 -28.68 -35.28
N GLN A 106 30.14 -29.29 -36.46
CA GLN A 106 30.93 -28.97 -37.63
C GLN A 106 30.30 -27.80 -38.38
N ILE A 107 31.11 -26.81 -38.74
CA ILE A 107 30.71 -25.64 -39.53
C ILE A 107 31.71 -25.39 -40.66
N GLU A 108 31.30 -24.57 -41.62
CA GLU A 108 32.13 -24.06 -42.70
C GLU A 108 32.24 -22.54 -42.60
N LEU A 109 33.47 -22.02 -42.57
CA LEU A 109 33.77 -20.60 -42.56
C LEU A 109 34.03 -20.12 -43.99
N VAL A 110 33.25 -19.15 -44.44
CA VAL A 110 33.37 -18.54 -45.76
C VAL A 110 33.78 -17.09 -45.61
N TYR A 111 34.86 -16.71 -46.28
CA TYR A 111 35.48 -15.40 -46.12
C TYR A 111 35.05 -14.41 -47.19
N ASP A 112 35.29 -13.15 -46.86
CA ASP A 112 35.17 -11.99 -47.74
C ASP A 112 36.53 -11.28 -47.87
N VAL A 113 36.58 -10.09 -48.46
CA VAL A 113 37.80 -9.32 -48.77
C VAL A 113 38.73 -9.13 -47.57
N GLU A 114 38.19 -8.70 -46.42
CA GLU A 114 38.92 -8.56 -45.16
C GLU A 114 38.57 -9.72 -44.20
N ARG A 115 39.58 -10.53 -43.86
CA ARG A 115 39.42 -11.73 -43.00
C ARG A 115 39.50 -11.47 -41.50
N THR A 116 39.90 -10.27 -41.06
CA THR A 116 40.14 -9.94 -39.65
C THR A 116 39.77 -8.51 -39.32
N ASP A 117 39.13 -8.27 -38.18
CA ASP A 117 38.84 -6.92 -37.71
C ASP A 117 39.95 -6.28 -36.86
N ARG A 118 39.74 -5.03 -36.45
CA ARG A 118 40.62 -4.23 -35.57
C ARG A 118 40.82 -4.78 -34.14
N TYR A 119 40.19 -5.91 -33.80
CA TYR A 119 40.30 -6.59 -32.51
C TYR A 119 40.87 -8.01 -32.68
N ASP A 120 41.49 -8.29 -33.85
CA ASP A 120 42.04 -9.59 -34.24
C ASP A 120 40.99 -10.72 -34.25
N ARG A 121 39.70 -10.39 -34.44
CA ARG A 121 38.64 -11.38 -34.66
C ARG A 121 38.57 -11.77 -36.13
N THR A 122 38.48 -13.07 -36.40
CA THR A 122 38.22 -13.62 -37.73
C THR A 122 36.82 -13.20 -38.22
N LEU A 123 36.72 -12.70 -39.44
CA LEU A 123 35.47 -12.27 -40.08
C LEU A 123 35.00 -13.32 -41.09
N ALA A 124 33.81 -13.89 -40.91
CA ALA A 124 33.28 -14.93 -41.80
C ALA A 124 31.74 -14.96 -41.89
N GLY A 125 31.23 -15.42 -43.03
CA GLY A 125 29.93 -16.08 -43.10
C GLY A 125 30.06 -17.49 -42.53
N VAL A 126 29.18 -17.87 -41.60
CA VAL A 126 29.19 -19.18 -40.94
C VAL A 126 28.10 -20.04 -41.55
N TYR A 127 28.49 -21.18 -42.14
CA TYR A 127 27.56 -22.14 -42.72
C TYR A 127 27.46 -23.42 -41.89
N LYS A 128 26.24 -23.94 -41.77
CA LYS A 128 25.93 -25.26 -41.21
C LYS A 128 24.88 -25.92 -42.10
N ASP A 129 25.17 -27.12 -42.58
CA ASP A 129 24.28 -27.89 -43.48
C ASP A 129 23.74 -27.04 -44.66
N ASP A 130 24.63 -26.24 -45.28
CA ASP A 130 24.36 -25.23 -46.32
C ASP A 130 23.47 -24.03 -45.94
N SER A 131 22.99 -23.92 -44.69
CA SER A 131 22.34 -22.70 -44.17
C SER A 131 23.37 -21.66 -43.74
N LEU A 132 23.14 -20.39 -44.10
CA LEU A 132 23.94 -19.25 -43.62
C LEU A 132 23.40 -18.79 -42.26
N ILE A 133 24.12 -19.14 -41.18
CA ILE A 133 23.72 -18.83 -39.80
C ILE A 133 23.58 -17.31 -39.58
N ASN A 134 24.38 -16.49 -40.28
CA ASN A 134 24.29 -15.04 -40.24
C ASN A 134 22.91 -14.52 -40.69
N ALA A 135 22.29 -15.18 -41.68
CA ALA A 135 20.94 -14.88 -42.14
C ALA A 135 19.89 -15.52 -41.22
N ASP A 136 20.12 -16.71 -40.68
CA ASP A 136 19.21 -17.35 -39.71
C ASP A 136 19.00 -16.49 -38.44
N VAL A 137 20.05 -15.81 -37.95
CA VAL A 137 19.95 -14.85 -36.82
C VAL A 137 19.09 -13.63 -37.17
N ALA A 138 19.18 -13.12 -38.40
CA ALA A 138 18.34 -12.02 -38.88
C ALA A 138 16.89 -12.47 -39.14
N GLU A 139 16.68 -13.67 -39.69
CA GLU A 139 15.37 -14.29 -39.94
C GLU A 139 14.59 -14.58 -38.65
N ALA A 140 15.29 -14.77 -37.53
CA ALA A 140 14.70 -14.85 -36.19
C ALA A 140 14.32 -13.47 -35.61
N GLY A 141 14.71 -12.37 -36.27
CA GLY A 141 14.57 -11.01 -35.76
C GLY A 141 15.52 -10.69 -34.60
N LEU A 142 16.61 -11.45 -34.44
CA LEU A 142 17.55 -11.35 -33.32
C LEU A 142 18.86 -10.61 -33.68
N GLY A 143 19.01 -10.20 -34.94
CA GLY A 143 20.07 -9.31 -35.41
C GLY A 143 19.65 -8.51 -36.63
N VAL A 144 20.38 -7.43 -36.92
CA VAL A 144 20.15 -6.55 -38.07
C VAL A 144 21.26 -6.68 -39.12
N ALA A 145 20.94 -6.43 -40.38
CA ALA A 145 21.88 -6.37 -41.48
C ALA A 145 22.75 -5.09 -41.38
N VAL A 146 24.07 -5.27 -41.36
CA VAL A 146 25.05 -4.17 -41.34
C VAL A 146 26.09 -4.34 -42.44
N LEU A 147 26.22 -3.33 -43.28
CA LEU A 147 27.22 -3.28 -44.34
C LEU A 147 28.54 -2.74 -43.77
N TYR A 148 29.64 -3.47 -43.98
CA TYR A 148 30.98 -3.11 -43.55
C TYR A 148 31.94 -3.21 -44.75
N GLU A 149 31.94 -2.22 -45.64
CA GLU A 149 32.83 -2.20 -46.81
C GLU A 149 34.31 -2.40 -46.40
N PRO A 150 35.09 -3.23 -47.13
CA PRO A 150 34.76 -3.88 -48.40
C PRO A 150 33.99 -5.22 -48.28
N ASN A 151 33.58 -5.64 -47.08
CA ASN A 151 32.88 -6.90 -46.86
C ASN A 151 31.35 -6.75 -47.03
N ASP A 152 30.87 -7.02 -48.24
CA ASP A 152 29.44 -6.96 -48.62
C ASP A 152 28.85 -8.32 -49.01
N ARG A 153 29.66 -9.39 -49.06
CA ARG A 153 29.30 -10.69 -49.67
C ARG A 153 28.02 -11.31 -49.12
N PHE A 154 27.80 -11.22 -47.81
CA PHE A 154 26.64 -11.84 -47.14
C PHE A 154 25.51 -10.84 -46.89
N TYR A 155 25.75 -9.54 -47.08
CA TYR A 155 24.80 -8.49 -46.76
C TYR A 155 23.44 -8.62 -47.47
N PRO A 156 23.34 -8.99 -48.77
CA PRO A 156 22.05 -9.13 -49.44
C PRO A 156 21.16 -10.21 -48.81
N GLU A 157 21.73 -11.35 -48.42
CA GLU A 157 21.00 -12.49 -47.85
C GLU A 157 20.55 -12.20 -46.41
N VAL A 158 21.42 -11.57 -45.62
CA VAL A 158 21.10 -11.13 -44.24
C VAL A 158 20.05 -10.01 -44.26
N LEU A 159 20.09 -9.10 -45.24
CA LEU A 159 19.08 -8.05 -45.39
C LEU A 159 17.72 -8.64 -45.77
N GLU A 160 17.65 -9.56 -46.74
CA GLU A 160 16.39 -10.23 -47.10
C GLU A 160 15.81 -11.02 -45.91
N ALA A 161 16.67 -11.61 -45.07
CA ALA A 161 16.26 -12.28 -43.84
C ALA A 161 15.71 -11.30 -42.77
N GLN A 162 16.34 -10.13 -42.59
CA GLN A 162 15.80 -9.08 -41.73
C GLN A 162 14.44 -8.59 -42.24
N GLU A 163 14.29 -8.34 -43.54
CA GLU A 163 13.03 -7.89 -44.15
C GLU A 163 11.89 -8.91 -43.89
N ARG A 164 12.17 -10.22 -43.97
CA ARG A 164 11.19 -11.27 -43.63
C ARG A 164 10.88 -11.33 -42.13
N ALA A 165 11.83 -11.02 -41.25
CA ALA A 165 11.58 -10.91 -39.81
C ALA A 165 10.75 -9.67 -39.44
N GLU A 166 10.95 -8.55 -40.14
CA GLU A 166 10.13 -7.35 -40.07
C GLU A 166 8.69 -7.62 -40.51
N GLU A 167 8.49 -8.21 -41.70
CA GLU A 167 7.16 -8.57 -42.21
C GLU A 167 6.42 -9.57 -41.31
N ALA A 168 7.15 -10.49 -40.68
CA ALA A 168 6.60 -11.50 -39.79
C ALA A 168 6.42 -11.02 -38.33
N GLY A 169 6.91 -9.83 -37.97
CA GLY A 169 6.86 -9.31 -36.59
C GLY A 169 7.61 -10.20 -35.59
N LYS A 170 8.83 -10.65 -35.92
CA LYS A 170 9.64 -11.54 -35.08
C LYS A 170 10.71 -10.78 -34.29
N GLY A 171 11.08 -11.32 -33.13
CA GLY A 171 12.23 -10.86 -32.35
C GLY A 171 12.12 -9.38 -32.01
N LEU A 172 13.06 -8.56 -32.46
CA LEU A 172 13.03 -7.11 -32.32
C LEU A 172 11.72 -6.49 -32.85
N HIS A 173 11.12 -7.10 -33.88
CA HIS A 173 9.90 -6.60 -34.51
C HIS A 173 8.60 -7.15 -33.87
N ASP A 174 8.70 -7.96 -32.81
CA ASP A 174 7.56 -8.54 -32.10
C ASP A 174 6.98 -7.57 -31.06
N ALA A 175 5.71 -7.21 -31.23
CA ALA A 175 4.96 -6.36 -30.30
C ALA A 175 4.54 -7.07 -28.99
N ALA A 176 4.64 -8.41 -28.91
CA ALA A 176 4.41 -9.17 -27.69
C ALA A 176 5.62 -9.18 -26.73
N VAL A 177 6.81 -8.74 -27.19
CA VAL A 177 8.02 -8.70 -26.37
C VAL A 177 8.18 -7.31 -25.75
N GLU A 178 7.85 -7.17 -24.46
CA GLU A 178 7.67 -5.89 -23.75
C GLU A 178 8.80 -4.84 -23.92
N CYS A 179 10.05 -5.26 -24.18
CA CYS A 179 11.18 -4.35 -24.33
C CYS A 179 11.42 -3.85 -25.77
N THR A 180 10.67 -4.32 -26.77
CA THR A 180 10.85 -3.92 -28.17
C THR A 180 10.19 -2.57 -28.47
N VAL A 181 10.65 -1.88 -29.51
CA VAL A 181 10.05 -0.60 -29.92
C VAL A 181 8.58 -0.76 -30.36
N PRO A 182 8.17 -1.83 -31.08
CA PRO A 182 6.76 -2.12 -31.34
C PRO A 182 5.92 -2.29 -30.06
N ALA A 183 6.38 -3.06 -29.07
CA ALA A 183 5.64 -3.27 -27.82
C ALA A 183 5.48 -1.97 -27.02
N LEU A 184 6.58 -1.21 -26.87
CA LEU A 184 6.57 0.11 -26.22
C LEU A 184 5.67 1.11 -26.97
N ALA A 185 5.61 1.02 -28.30
CA ALA A 185 4.74 1.84 -29.12
C ALA A 185 3.26 1.47 -28.97
N GLU A 186 2.90 0.19 -28.89
CA GLU A 186 1.51 -0.26 -28.68
C GLU A 186 1.02 0.01 -27.24
N ALA A 187 1.91 -0.04 -26.25
CA ALA A 187 1.61 0.31 -24.86
C ALA A 187 1.30 1.80 -24.65
N LEU A 188 1.65 2.67 -25.61
CA LEU A 188 1.27 4.08 -25.62
C LEU A 188 -0.03 4.26 -26.42
N PRO A 189 -1.19 4.47 -25.76
CA PRO A 189 -2.48 4.50 -26.42
C PRO A 189 -2.64 5.75 -27.31
N PRO A 190 -3.52 5.69 -28.32
CA PRO A 190 -4.04 6.88 -28.99
C PRO A 190 -4.54 7.93 -27.99
N LEU A 191 -4.42 9.21 -28.36
CA LEU A 191 -4.87 10.32 -27.50
C LEU A 191 -6.37 10.24 -27.22
N GLU A 192 -7.12 9.72 -28.20
CA GLU A 192 -8.56 9.48 -28.17
C GLU A 192 -9.00 8.43 -27.14
N ASP A 193 -8.09 7.53 -26.75
CA ASP A 193 -8.34 6.45 -25.79
C ASP A 193 -7.98 6.85 -24.34
N LEU A 194 -7.34 8.01 -24.12
CA LEU A 194 -7.19 8.57 -22.78
C LEU A 194 -8.56 8.95 -22.20
N PRO A 195 -8.89 8.60 -20.94
CA PRO A 195 -10.20 8.89 -20.39
C PRO A 195 -10.48 10.39 -20.30
N ALA A 196 -11.50 10.86 -21.01
CA ALA A 196 -11.86 12.28 -21.11
C ALA A 196 -12.35 12.93 -19.79
N ALA A 197 -12.39 12.19 -18.68
CA ALA A 197 -12.84 12.67 -17.38
C ALA A 197 -12.01 12.07 -16.24
N ILE A 198 -11.73 12.92 -15.25
CA ILE A 198 -11.17 12.52 -13.97
C ILE A 198 -12.27 11.87 -13.11
N PRO A 199 -12.05 10.68 -12.51
CA PRO A 199 -13.03 10.05 -11.64
C PRO A 199 -13.37 10.92 -10.41
N ALA A 200 -14.64 10.86 -9.99
CA ALA A 200 -15.13 11.71 -8.90
C ALA A 200 -14.79 11.18 -7.49
N ASP A 201 -14.50 9.89 -7.36
CA ASP A 201 -14.22 9.21 -6.09
C ASP A 201 -12.80 8.64 -6.02
N ALA A 202 -12.31 8.42 -4.79
CA ALA A 202 -10.93 8.03 -4.54
C ALA A 202 -10.56 6.64 -5.09
N ALA A 203 -11.52 5.70 -5.19
CA ALA A 203 -11.25 4.38 -5.74
C ALA A 203 -11.09 4.45 -7.26
N GLY A 204 -11.92 5.25 -7.94
CA GLY A 204 -11.78 5.57 -9.35
C GLY A 204 -10.45 6.27 -9.66
N VAL A 205 -10.07 7.29 -8.88
CA VAL A 205 -8.80 8.01 -9.07
C VAL A 205 -7.60 7.08 -8.89
N ALA A 206 -7.58 6.26 -7.83
CA ALA A 206 -6.51 5.29 -7.60
C ALA A 206 -6.39 4.25 -8.73
N ALA A 207 -7.52 3.77 -9.26
CA ALA A 207 -7.53 2.85 -10.40
C ALA A 207 -7.01 3.52 -11.70
N ALA A 208 -7.38 4.76 -11.95
CA ALA A 208 -6.90 5.53 -13.11
C ALA A 208 -5.40 5.86 -13.01
N LEU A 209 -4.88 6.18 -11.81
CA LEU A 209 -3.44 6.36 -11.56
C LEU A 209 -2.66 5.06 -11.84
N ALA A 210 -3.18 3.92 -11.36
CA ALA A 210 -2.58 2.62 -11.62
C ALA A 210 -2.56 2.24 -13.11
N ALA A 211 -3.58 2.64 -13.87
CA ALA A 211 -3.64 2.44 -15.32
C ALA A 211 -2.73 3.40 -16.12
N ALA A 212 -2.56 4.64 -15.66
CA ALA A 212 -1.71 5.64 -16.33
C ALA A 212 -0.21 5.37 -16.13
N ALA A 213 0.19 4.77 -15.00
CA ALA A 213 1.60 4.49 -14.69
C ALA A 213 2.36 3.67 -15.76
N PRO A 214 1.88 2.48 -16.21
CA PRO A 214 2.59 1.71 -17.24
C PRO A 214 2.60 2.42 -18.60
N VAL A 215 1.55 3.19 -18.94
CA VAL A 215 1.49 3.98 -20.18
C VAL A 215 2.58 5.04 -20.22
N ILE A 216 2.76 5.78 -19.12
CA ILE A 216 3.81 6.80 -19.01
C ILE A 216 5.20 6.16 -19.06
N ALA A 217 5.42 5.06 -18.33
CA ALA A 217 6.69 4.35 -18.35
C ALA A 217 7.04 3.80 -19.75
N ALA A 218 6.06 3.26 -20.49
CA ALA A 218 6.24 2.81 -21.86
C ALA A 218 6.55 3.99 -22.81
N GLY A 219 5.85 5.12 -22.67
CA GLY A 219 6.12 6.33 -23.46
C GLY A 219 7.50 6.94 -23.19
N GLU A 220 7.96 6.96 -21.93
CA GLU A 220 9.32 7.41 -21.57
C GLU A 220 10.38 6.47 -22.14
N ALA A 221 10.19 5.15 -22.03
CA ALA A 221 11.07 4.15 -22.62
C ALA A 221 11.11 4.22 -24.15
N LEU A 222 9.95 4.43 -24.79
CA LEU A 222 9.84 4.66 -26.24
C LEU A 222 10.60 5.93 -26.64
N GLY A 223 10.45 7.03 -25.89
CA GLY A 223 11.18 8.28 -26.12
C GLY A 223 12.70 8.07 -26.08
N ALA A 224 13.20 7.39 -25.05
CA ALA A 224 14.62 7.07 -24.91
C ALA A 224 15.13 6.13 -26.03
N ALA A 225 14.31 5.17 -26.47
CA ALA A 225 14.64 4.31 -27.61
C ALA A 225 14.71 5.10 -28.93
N LEU A 226 13.76 6.01 -29.16
CA LEU A 226 13.74 6.89 -30.34
C LEU A 226 14.93 7.86 -30.35
N ASP A 227 15.32 8.43 -29.21
CA ASP A 227 16.53 9.26 -29.10
C ASP A 227 17.80 8.48 -29.50
N LEU A 228 17.88 7.18 -29.17
CA LEU A 228 18.98 6.30 -29.58
C LEU A 228 18.95 5.94 -31.08
N VAL A 229 17.75 5.76 -31.65
CA VAL A 229 17.54 5.55 -33.09
C VAL A 229 17.99 6.77 -33.89
N GLU A 230 17.48 7.95 -33.53
CA GLU A 230 17.70 9.23 -34.23
C GLU A 230 19.15 9.73 -34.11
N SER A 231 19.80 9.51 -32.97
CA SER A 231 21.20 9.89 -32.77
C SER A 231 22.21 8.96 -33.44
N GLY A 232 21.79 7.78 -33.91
CA GLY A 232 22.72 6.73 -34.35
C GLY A 232 23.54 6.09 -33.23
N GLY A 233 23.21 6.39 -31.95
CA GLY A 233 23.95 5.91 -30.78
C GLY A 233 23.83 4.41 -30.54
N HIS A 234 22.89 3.74 -31.20
CA HIS A 234 22.62 2.31 -31.07
C HIS A 234 22.36 1.67 -32.44
N VAL A 235 23.39 1.03 -33.02
CA VAL A 235 23.34 0.48 -34.40
C VAL A 235 22.13 -0.40 -34.65
N VAL A 236 21.87 -1.39 -33.78
CA VAL A 236 20.72 -2.30 -33.89
C VAL A 236 19.38 -1.55 -33.95
N LEU A 237 19.07 -0.70 -32.97
CA LEU A 237 17.83 0.10 -32.98
C LEU A 237 17.75 1.02 -34.21
N SER A 238 18.85 1.71 -34.55
CA SER A 238 18.90 2.62 -35.70
C SER A 238 18.61 1.93 -37.03
N ARG A 239 19.03 0.66 -37.18
CA ARG A 239 18.76 -0.16 -38.36
C ARG A 239 17.35 -0.72 -38.36
N ALA A 240 16.91 -1.32 -37.25
CA ALA A 240 15.59 -1.94 -37.11
C ALA A 240 14.42 -0.94 -37.17
N TYR A 241 14.62 0.32 -36.75
CA TYR A 241 13.51 1.28 -36.59
C TYR A 241 13.73 2.64 -37.25
N GLY A 242 14.85 2.88 -37.94
CA GLY A 242 15.16 4.18 -38.53
C GLY A 242 14.09 4.71 -39.50
N GLY A 243 13.37 3.83 -40.21
CA GLY A 243 12.25 4.20 -41.07
C GLY A 243 10.95 4.50 -40.32
N LEU A 244 10.72 3.90 -39.15
CA LEU A 244 9.51 4.05 -38.33
C LEU A 244 9.61 5.19 -37.32
N ALA A 245 10.82 5.51 -36.86
CA ALA A 245 11.06 6.49 -35.81
C ALA A 245 10.37 7.84 -36.01
N PRO A 246 10.36 8.47 -37.19
CA PRO A 246 9.70 9.78 -37.36
C PRO A 246 8.19 9.78 -37.08
N GLU A 247 7.47 8.71 -37.41
CA GLU A 247 6.03 8.62 -37.14
C GLU A 247 5.74 8.20 -35.69
N LEU A 248 6.56 7.29 -35.13
CA LEU A 248 6.50 6.95 -33.71
C LEU A 248 6.81 8.15 -32.82
N ARG A 249 7.81 8.97 -33.19
CA ARG A 249 8.18 10.23 -32.51
C ARG A 249 7.02 11.21 -32.50
N LYS A 250 6.44 11.46 -33.67
CA LYS A 250 5.26 12.33 -33.85
C LYS A 250 4.06 11.88 -33.01
N ARG A 251 3.86 10.57 -32.80
CA ARG A 251 2.83 10.05 -31.88
C ARG A 251 3.23 10.24 -30.41
N SER A 252 4.46 9.89 -30.06
CA SER A 252 4.98 9.96 -28.69
C SER A 252 5.01 11.37 -28.12
N ASP A 253 5.49 12.35 -28.89
CA ASP A 253 5.57 13.77 -28.50
C ASP A 253 4.19 14.42 -28.26
N VAL A 254 3.09 13.76 -28.62
CA VAL A 254 1.71 14.18 -28.31
C VAL A 254 1.11 13.34 -27.19
N ALA A 255 1.19 12.01 -27.27
CA ALA A 255 0.52 11.10 -26.34
C ALA A 255 1.17 11.08 -24.95
N LEU A 256 2.51 11.08 -24.85
CA LEU A 256 3.20 11.04 -23.55
C LEU A 256 2.93 12.31 -22.71
N PRO A 257 3.08 13.56 -23.24
CA PRO A 257 2.73 14.75 -22.48
C PRO A 257 1.26 14.80 -22.04
N ALA A 258 0.34 14.28 -22.85
CA ALA A 258 -1.07 14.18 -22.49
C ALA A 258 -1.34 13.17 -21.36
N ALA A 259 -0.70 11.99 -21.41
CA ALA A 259 -0.78 11.01 -20.33
C ALA A 259 -0.19 11.53 -19.01
N VAL A 260 0.94 12.24 -19.07
CA VAL A 260 1.56 12.90 -17.91
C VAL A 260 0.65 14.01 -17.35
N ALA A 261 0.04 14.83 -18.20
CA ALA A 261 -0.92 15.85 -17.77
C ALA A 261 -2.15 15.22 -17.08
N TYR A 262 -2.70 14.14 -17.65
CA TYR A 262 -3.81 13.39 -17.05
C TYR A 262 -3.44 12.80 -15.68
N GLN A 263 -2.23 12.24 -15.53
CA GLN A 263 -1.72 11.79 -14.23
C GLN A 263 -1.59 12.94 -13.21
N GLN A 264 -1.14 14.12 -13.63
CA GLN A 264 -1.06 15.30 -12.75
C GLN A 264 -2.44 15.76 -12.27
N GLU A 265 -3.45 15.76 -13.14
CA GLU A 265 -4.84 16.03 -12.76
C GLU A 265 -5.40 14.99 -11.79
N LEU A 266 -5.09 13.70 -12.01
CA LEU A 266 -5.46 12.61 -11.08
C LEU A 266 -4.81 12.78 -9.70
N LEU A 267 -3.52 13.08 -9.63
CA LEU A 267 -2.79 13.31 -8.37
C LEU A 267 -3.34 14.54 -7.62
N ALA A 268 -3.69 15.61 -8.35
CA ALA A 268 -4.36 16.77 -7.78
C ALA A 268 -5.72 16.40 -7.18
N LYS A 269 -6.50 15.56 -7.87
CA LYS A 269 -7.81 15.09 -7.39
C LYS A 269 -7.68 14.13 -6.19
N GLU A 270 -6.66 13.28 -6.16
CA GLU A 270 -6.36 12.42 -5.00
C GLU A 270 -6.09 13.28 -3.76
N ALA A 271 -5.27 14.33 -3.89
CA ALA A 271 -4.96 15.25 -2.81
C ALA A 271 -6.21 16.05 -2.34
N GLU A 272 -7.07 16.49 -3.27
CA GLU A 272 -8.35 17.14 -2.97
C GLU A 272 -9.25 16.22 -2.14
N LEU A 273 -9.49 14.98 -2.61
CA LEU A 273 -10.34 13.99 -1.93
C LEU A 273 -9.78 13.57 -0.57
N ALA A 274 -8.45 13.49 -0.43
CA ALA A 274 -7.80 13.20 0.84
C ALA A 274 -8.00 14.34 1.86
N GLU A 275 -7.94 15.60 1.43
CA GLU A 275 -8.21 16.76 2.30
C GLU A 275 -9.70 16.87 2.66
N GLU A 276 -10.62 16.62 1.72
CA GLU A 276 -12.05 16.53 2.02
C GLU A 276 -12.36 15.45 3.06
N ALA A 277 -11.76 14.26 2.91
CA ALA A 277 -11.87 13.17 3.87
C ALA A 277 -11.28 13.54 5.24
N ARG A 278 -10.15 14.26 5.27
CA ARG A 278 -9.51 14.75 6.50
C ARG A 278 -10.42 15.74 7.24
N VAL A 279 -10.97 16.73 6.52
CA VAL A 279 -11.88 17.74 7.08
C VAL A 279 -13.18 17.10 7.57
N ALA A 280 -13.75 16.14 6.83
CA ALA A 280 -14.92 15.38 7.25
C ALA A 280 -14.65 14.56 8.53
N ALA A 281 -13.50 13.88 8.61
CA ALA A 281 -13.09 13.13 9.79
C ALA A 281 -12.84 14.04 11.01
N GLU A 282 -12.20 15.19 10.83
CA GLU A 282 -12.00 16.18 11.88
C GLU A 282 -13.34 16.71 12.40
N LYS A 283 -14.26 17.08 11.50
CA LYS A 283 -15.60 17.52 11.87
C LYS A 283 -16.37 16.45 12.64
N ALA A 284 -16.36 15.20 12.18
CA ALA A 284 -17.00 14.08 12.86
C ALA A 284 -16.40 13.82 14.26
N ALA A 285 -15.09 13.99 14.42
CA ALA A 285 -14.42 13.89 15.72
C ALA A 285 -14.82 15.05 16.66
N GLN A 286 -14.95 16.28 16.15
CA GLN A 286 -15.44 17.43 16.90
C GLN A 286 -16.90 17.26 17.33
N GLU A 287 -17.78 16.79 16.43
CA GLU A 287 -19.19 16.49 16.73
C GLU A 287 -19.32 15.39 17.80
N LYS A 288 -18.52 14.33 17.70
CA LYS A 288 -18.45 13.27 18.72
C LYS A 288 -17.98 13.82 20.08
N LEU A 289 -16.91 14.61 20.12
CA LEU A 289 -16.40 15.22 21.35
C LEU A 289 -17.41 16.20 21.97
N ALA A 290 -18.16 16.94 21.16
CA ALA A 290 -19.23 17.80 21.62
C ALA A 290 -20.40 16.99 22.23
N ALA A 291 -20.79 15.88 21.60
CA ALA A 291 -21.80 14.97 22.14
C ALA A 291 -21.36 14.31 23.46
N GLU A 292 -20.10 13.87 23.55
CA GLU A 292 -19.52 13.31 24.79
C GLU A 292 -19.49 14.34 25.93
N LYS A 293 -19.09 15.60 25.64
CA LYS A 293 -19.14 16.70 26.61
C LYS A 293 -20.56 17.02 27.07
N ALA A 294 -21.52 17.14 26.15
CA ALA A 294 -22.92 17.40 26.48
C ALA A 294 -23.53 16.27 27.32
N ALA A 295 -23.18 15.01 27.05
CA ALA A 295 -23.59 13.88 27.86
C ALA A 295 -22.96 13.91 29.27
N ALA A 296 -21.69 14.27 29.40
CA ALA A 296 -21.01 14.42 30.68
C ALA A 296 -21.57 15.60 31.51
N GLU A 297 -21.85 16.74 30.88
CA GLU A 297 -22.49 17.91 31.51
C GLU A 297 -23.91 17.58 31.99
N LYS A 298 -24.71 16.90 31.16
CA LYS A 298 -26.04 16.42 31.56
C LYS A 298 -25.96 15.48 32.76
N LYS A 299 -25.07 14.49 32.73
CA LYS A 299 -24.86 13.56 33.85
C LYS A 299 -24.42 14.30 35.12
N ALA A 300 -23.49 15.25 35.02
CA ALA A 300 -23.06 16.05 36.15
C ALA A 300 -24.18 16.95 36.71
N ALA A 301 -25.10 17.44 35.86
CA ALA A 301 -26.28 18.18 36.29
C ALA A 301 -27.30 17.27 37.01
N GLU A 302 -27.52 16.05 36.51
CA GLU A 302 -28.35 15.03 37.18
C GLU A 302 -27.77 14.63 38.54
N GLU A 303 -26.47 14.36 38.63
CA GLU A 303 -25.76 14.06 39.89
C GLU A 303 -25.84 15.23 40.89
N ARG A 304 -25.72 16.48 40.42
CA ARG A 304 -25.92 17.68 41.26
C ARG A 304 -27.35 17.81 41.76
N ALA A 305 -28.35 17.61 40.90
CA ALA A 305 -29.76 17.68 41.30
C ALA A 305 -30.10 16.63 42.37
N VAL A 306 -29.58 15.39 42.23
CA VAL A 306 -29.73 14.34 43.25
C VAL A 306 -29.03 14.73 44.56
N ALA A 307 -27.83 15.30 44.50
CA ALA A 307 -27.11 15.76 45.69
C ALA A 307 -27.82 16.93 46.40
N GLU A 308 -28.36 17.89 45.64
CA GLU A 308 -29.14 19.02 46.16
C GLU A 308 -30.46 18.56 46.80
N GLN A 309 -31.18 17.62 46.17
CA GLN A 309 -32.37 17.01 46.75
C GLN A 309 -32.03 16.31 48.07
N LYS A 310 -31.00 15.46 48.10
CA LYS A 310 -30.58 14.77 49.32
C LYS A 310 -30.18 15.75 50.43
N ALA A 311 -29.46 16.82 50.10
CA ALA A 311 -29.10 17.85 51.07
C ALA A 311 -30.32 18.67 51.55
N ALA A 312 -31.39 18.80 50.76
CA ALA A 312 -32.65 19.39 51.20
C ALA A 312 -33.42 18.45 52.13
N GLU A 313 -33.47 17.15 51.82
CA GLU A 313 -34.08 16.11 52.67
C GLU A 313 -33.36 15.99 54.03
N GLU A 314 -32.02 16.00 54.04
CA GLU A 314 -31.22 15.98 55.27
C GLU A 314 -31.47 17.22 56.15
N ARG A 315 -31.54 18.42 55.55
CA ARG A 315 -31.88 19.66 56.26
C ARG A 315 -33.29 19.62 56.84
N ALA A 316 -34.28 19.19 56.05
CA ALA A 316 -35.66 19.04 56.54
C ALA A 316 -35.77 18.02 57.68
N ALA A 317 -34.99 16.94 57.65
CA ALA A 317 -34.93 15.96 58.73
C ALA A 317 -34.19 16.49 59.99
N GLU A 318 -33.25 17.41 59.85
CA GLU A 318 -32.63 18.11 60.97
C GLU A 318 -33.57 19.15 61.59
N GLU A 319 -34.23 19.98 60.78
CA GLU A 319 -35.27 20.92 61.22
C GLU A 319 -36.42 20.20 61.94
N ALA A 320 -36.88 19.06 61.42
CA ALA A 320 -37.91 18.25 62.07
C ALA A 320 -37.48 17.70 63.44
N ARG A 321 -36.23 17.23 63.56
CA ARG A 321 -35.66 16.77 64.85
C ARG A 321 -35.50 17.91 65.84
N GLN A 322 -35.05 19.09 65.40
CA GLN A 322 -34.97 20.27 66.25
C GLN A 322 -36.37 20.68 66.74
N ALA A 323 -37.36 20.74 65.85
CA ALA A 323 -38.74 21.06 66.20
C ALA A 323 -39.39 20.01 67.12
N GLU A 324 -38.95 18.76 67.11
CA GLU A 324 -39.35 17.74 68.09
C GLU A 324 -38.68 17.96 69.46
N GLN A 325 -37.38 18.23 69.49
CA GLN A 325 -36.65 18.57 70.73
C GLN A 325 -37.21 19.84 71.39
N ASP A 326 -37.51 20.88 70.61
CA ASP A 326 -38.08 22.14 71.11
C ASP A 326 -39.46 21.90 71.75
N ARG A 327 -40.30 21.06 71.13
CA ARG A 327 -41.61 20.64 71.67
C ARG A 327 -41.46 19.79 72.94
N ALA A 328 -40.50 18.87 72.99
CA ALA A 328 -40.21 18.08 74.18
C ALA A 328 -39.74 18.97 75.34
N ALA A 329 -38.79 19.88 75.09
CA ALA A 329 -38.32 20.85 76.07
C ALA A 329 -39.42 21.85 76.51
N GLU A 330 -40.37 22.19 75.63
CA GLU A 330 -41.56 22.95 76.02
C GLU A 330 -42.48 22.13 76.94
N ALA A 331 -42.75 20.87 76.61
CA ALA A 331 -43.54 19.96 77.45
C ALA A 331 -42.91 19.76 78.84
N GLU A 332 -41.59 19.54 78.93
CA GLU A 332 -40.86 19.46 80.21
C GLU A 332 -40.96 20.78 81.00
N ARG A 333 -40.89 21.94 80.34
CA ARG A 333 -41.07 23.25 80.99
C ARG A 333 -42.50 23.43 81.53
N GLN A 334 -43.50 22.97 80.78
CA GLN A 334 -44.92 22.98 81.22
C GLN A 334 -45.15 22.01 82.38
N GLU A 335 -44.58 20.81 82.35
CA GLU A 335 -44.67 19.81 83.44
C GLU A 335 -43.97 20.31 84.71
N ALA A 336 -42.75 20.83 84.60
CA ALA A 336 -42.04 21.44 85.73
C ALA A 336 -42.76 22.69 86.27
N GLU A 337 -43.51 23.42 85.44
CA GLU A 337 -44.40 24.48 85.93
C GLU A 337 -45.63 23.93 86.66
N ALA A 338 -46.28 22.90 86.12
CA ALA A 338 -47.39 22.22 86.77
C ALA A 338 -46.99 21.63 88.13
N GLU A 339 -45.81 21.02 88.24
CA GLU A 339 -45.25 20.52 89.51
C GLU A 339 -45.00 21.67 90.50
N ARG A 340 -44.35 22.77 90.06
CA ARG A 340 -44.19 23.98 90.89
C ARG A 340 -45.54 24.58 91.34
N GLN A 341 -46.59 24.48 90.53
CA GLN A 341 -47.94 24.90 90.91
C GLN A 341 -48.57 23.93 91.92
N ALA A 342 -48.37 22.62 91.75
CA ALA A 342 -48.84 21.58 92.67
C ALA A 342 -48.16 21.64 94.04
N ASP A 343 -46.85 21.87 94.10
CA ASP A 343 -46.14 22.04 95.37
C ASP A 343 -46.55 23.32 96.09
N ARG A 344 -46.74 24.45 95.38
CA ARG A 344 -47.36 25.66 95.95
C ARG A 344 -48.78 25.41 96.49
N ALA A 345 -49.53 24.49 95.89
CA ALA A 345 -50.85 24.09 96.40
C ALA A 345 -50.72 23.23 97.68
N ARG A 346 -49.77 22.28 97.71
CA ARG A 346 -49.44 21.48 98.91
C ARG A 346 -48.91 22.33 100.06
N GLU A 347 -48.05 23.30 99.81
CA GLU A 347 -47.57 24.25 100.84
C GLU A 347 -48.74 25.05 101.43
N ARG A 348 -49.69 25.51 100.60
CA ARG A 348 -50.91 26.18 101.07
C ARG A 348 -51.80 25.26 101.89
N GLU A 349 -51.87 23.98 101.56
CA GLU A 349 -52.64 22.98 102.32
C GLU A 349 -51.95 22.64 103.66
N ASN A 350 -50.64 22.41 103.64
CA ASN A 350 -49.82 22.23 104.84
C ASN A 350 -49.88 23.46 105.76
N ALA A 351 -49.89 24.69 105.23
CA ALA A 351 -50.08 25.90 106.01
C ALA A 351 -51.47 25.93 106.70
N ARG A 352 -52.55 25.60 105.97
CA ARG A 352 -53.91 25.44 106.53
C ARG A 352 -54.02 24.31 107.57
N GLN A 353 -53.11 23.34 107.54
CA GLN A 353 -53.05 22.24 108.51
C GLN A 353 -52.18 22.63 109.73
N ALA A 354 -51.11 23.40 109.53
CA ALA A 354 -50.30 24.00 110.58
C ALA A 354 -51.09 25.03 111.40
N GLU A 355 -51.92 25.88 110.78
CA GLU A 355 -52.88 26.74 111.49
C GLU A 355 -53.87 25.94 112.34
N ARG A 356 -54.27 24.75 111.86
CA ARG A 356 -55.15 23.80 112.55
C ARG A 356 -54.49 23.10 113.74
N ASN A 357 -53.17 22.95 113.70
CA ASN A 357 -52.37 22.42 114.82
C ASN A 357 -52.00 23.53 115.82
N HIS A 358 -51.67 24.74 115.36
CA HIS A 358 -51.32 25.88 116.20
C HIS A 358 -52.50 26.42 117.02
N SER A 359 -53.73 26.15 116.57
CA SER A 359 -54.95 26.38 117.35
C SER A 359 -55.16 25.36 118.48
N ASN A 360 -54.37 24.28 118.53
CA ASN A 360 -54.44 23.21 119.52
C ASN A 360 -53.42 23.37 120.67
N GLU A 361 -52.34 24.14 120.49
CA GLU A 361 -51.26 24.32 121.48
C GLU A 361 -51.38 25.59 122.37
N ARG A 362 -52.53 26.28 122.35
CA ARG A 362 -52.74 27.52 123.14
C ARG A 362 -53.99 27.50 124.04
N GLN A 363 -54.09 26.53 124.95
CA GLN A 363 -54.91 26.66 126.17
C GLN A 363 -54.19 26.10 127.41
N PRO A 364 -54.39 26.68 128.61
CA PRO A 364 -53.66 26.32 129.82
C PRO A 364 -54.35 25.21 130.63
N GLU A 365 -53.59 24.21 131.10
CA GLU A 365 -54.07 23.24 132.10
C GLU A 365 -53.52 23.55 133.51
N THR A 366 -54.43 23.75 134.47
CA THR A 366 -54.18 23.69 135.92
C THR A 366 -55.47 23.22 136.62
N PRO A 367 -55.39 22.51 137.76
CA PRO A 367 -55.62 21.05 137.69
C PRO A 367 -56.81 20.56 138.54
N ARG A 368 -57.25 19.30 138.32
CA ARG A 368 -57.55 18.36 139.42
C ARG A 368 -57.83 16.89 139.02
N ARG A 369 -57.19 16.00 139.80
CA ARG A 369 -57.67 14.69 140.32
C ARG A 369 -57.76 13.45 139.39
N GLN A 370 -56.77 12.58 139.61
CA GLN A 370 -56.95 11.11 139.65
C GLN A 370 -58.05 10.71 140.66
N PRO A 371 -58.69 9.55 140.45
CA PRO A 371 -58.55 8.43 141.40
C PRO A 371 -58.60 7.04 140.72
N PRO A 372 -58.52 5.93 141.46
CA PRO A 372 -57.49 5.58 142.44
C PRO A 372 -56.80 4.23 142.07
N SER A 373 -55.85 3.81 142.90
CA SER A 373 -55.26 2.47 142.85
C SER A 373 -56.31 1.35 142.94
N ASN A 374 -56.16 0.29 142.13
CA ASN A 374 -56.53 -1.05 142.58
C ASN A 374 -55.25 -1.84 142.88
N SER A 375 -55.03 -2.09 144.17
CA SER A 375 -54.09 -3.10 144.65
C SER A 375 -54.53 -4.49 144.18
N GLY A 376 -53.65 -5.44 143.95
CA GLY A 376 -52.22 -5.46 144.26
C GLY A 376 -51.80 -6.91 144.43
N TYR A 377 -50.97 -7.17 145.45
CA TYR A 377 -50.31 -8.45 145.70
C TYR A 377 -49.26 -8.79 144.63
N GLY A 378 -48.07 -9.20 145.07
CA GLY A 378 -46.93 -9.47 144.19
C GLY A 378 -46.89 -10.91 143.69
N THR A 379 -46.14 -11.11 142.62
CA THR A 379 -45.69 -12.42 142.14
C THR A 379 -44.29 -12.72 142.68
N ASP A 380 -43.78 -13.94 142.51
CA ASP A 380 -42.45 -14.32 143.03
C ASP A 380 -41.27 -13.53 142.41
N ALA A 381 -41.49 -12.81 141.31
CA ALA A 381 -40.52 -11.88 140.73
C ALA A 381 -40.30 -10.61 141.59
N ASP A 382 -41.29 -10.23 142.40
CA ASP A 382 -41.32 -8.95 143.12
C ASP A 382 -40.58 -8.99 144.49
N PHE A 383 -40.29 -10.19 145.02
CA PHE A 383 -39.61 -10.39 146.32
C PHE A 383 -38.51 -11.48 146.28
N PRO A 384 -37.47 -11.34 145.44
CA PRO A 384 -36.38 -12.32 145.36
C PRO A 384 -35.65 -12.47 146.70
N GLY A 385 -35.62 -13.69 147.24
CA GLY A 385 -34.87 -14.05 148.46
C GLY A 385 -35.68 -14.06 149.77
N TYR A 386 -36.97 -13.73 149.77
CA TYR A 386 -37.80 -13.79 151.00
C TYR A 386 -38.28 -15.23 151.30
N THR A 387 -37.90 -15.74 152.48
CA THR A 387 -38.18 -17.11 152.96
C THR A 387 -39.13 -17.19 154.17
N GLY A 388 -39.78 -16.08 154.53
CA GLY A 388 -40.75 -16.01 155.63
C GLY A 388 -42.20 -16.42 155.26
N PRO A 389 -43.14 -16.35 156.21
CA PRO A 389 -44.54 -16.70 155.97
C PRO A 389 -45.23 -15.77 154.96
N ARG A 390 -46.16 -16.31 154.17
CA ARG A 390 -46.81 -15.58 153.07
C ARG A 390 -48.30 -15.37 153.34
N CYS A 391 -48.76 -14.12 153.25
CA CYS A 391 -50.12 -13.69 153.49
C CYS A 391 -50.83 -13.43 152.14
N TYR A 392 -51.83 -14.24 151.78
CA TYR A 392 -52.45 -14.28 150.44
C TYR A 392 -53.73 -13.45 150.29
N ALA A 393 -54.04 -13.09 149.05
CA ALA A 393 -55.30 -12.43 148.68
C ALA A 393 -56.51 -13.38 148.74
N PRO A 394 -57.74 -12.85 148.95
CA PRO A 394 -58.95 -13.53 148.50
C PRO A 394 -58.86 -13.75 146.98
N GLY A 395 -58.72 -15.00 146.54
CA GLY A 395 -58.44 -15.38 145.15
C GLY A 395 -57.08 -16.06 144.91
N GLY A 396 -56.18 -16.07 145.90
CA GLY A 396 -55.05 -17.01 145.99
C GLY A 396 -53.87 -16.85 145.01
N GLN A 397 -54.01 -16.12 143.90
CA GLN A 397 -52.96 -16.04 142.88
C GLN A 397 -51.78 -15.10 143.21
N ALA A 398 -51.87 -14.32 144.29
CA ALA A 398 -50.83 -13.36 144.64
C ALA A 398 -50.77 -13.12 146.17
N TRP A 399 -49.59 -12.76 146.67
CA TRP A 399 -49.27 -12.73 148.10
C TRP A 399 -48.49 -11.46 148.51
N LYS A 400 -48.31 -11.28 149.82
CA LYS A 400 -47.35 -10.35 150.43
C LYS A 400 -46.70 -10.98 151.67
N PRO A 401 -45.48 -10.56 152.06
CA PRO A 401 -44.88 -10.95 153.34
C PRO A 401 -45.85 -10.78 154.52
N CYS A 402 -45.86 -11.78 155.40
CA CYS A 402 -46.22 -11.56 156.80
C CYS A 402 -44.96 -11.14 157.59
#